data_AF-A0A7G1IGR7-F1
#
_entry.id   AF-A0A7G1IGR7-F1
#
_cell.length_a   1.000
_cell.length_b   1.000
_cell.length_c   1.000
_cell.angle_alpha   90.00
_cell.angle_beta   90.00
_cell.angle_gamma   90.00
#
_symmetry.space_group_name_H-M   'P 1'
#
loop_
_entity.id
_entity.type
_entity.pdbx_description
1 polymer ?
#
loop_
_entity_poly.entity_id
_entity_poly.type
_entity_poly.pdbx_seq_one_letter_code
_entity_poly.pdbx_strand_id
1 'polypeptide(L)' 'MHVKASKDGHDAVEFDAVVRIDTPGEADYYRNGGILQFVLRNMLKSG' A
#
# COMPACT_ATOMS: atom_id res chain seq x y z
N MET A 1 6.89 -6.85 5.20
CA MET A 1 6.13 -5.93 6.08
C MET A 1 5.87 -6.67 7.37
N HIS A 2 6.30 -6.12 8.50
CA HIS A 2 6.02 -6.73 9.80
C HIS A 2 4.56 -6.42 10.19
N VAL A 3 3.78 -7.46 10.48
CA VAL A 3 2.36 -7.37 10.83
C VAL A 3 2.18 -7.84 12.26
N LYS A 4 1.41 -7.08 13.04
CA LYS A 4 0.91 -7.44 14.36
C LYS A 4 -0.60 -7.54 14.32
N ALA A 5 -1.13 -8.74 14.57
CA ALA A 5 -2.57 -8.99 14.65
C ALA A 5 -2.99 -9.20 16.11
N SER A 6 -4.08 -8.56 16.51
CA SER A 6 -4.66 -8.67 17.86
C SER A 6 -6.05 -9.30 17.82
N LYS A 7 -6.36 -10.12 18.81
CA LYS A 7 -7.69 -10.69 19.04
C LYS A 7 -8.03 -10.54 20.52
N ASP A 8 -9.27 -10.16 20.83
CA ASP A 8 -9.69 -9.91 22.21
C ASP A 8 -9.45 -11.14 23.12
N GLY A 9 -8.82 -10.89 24.26
CA GLY A 9 -8.50 -11.93 25.25
C GLY A 9 -7.38 -12.89 24.85
N HIS A 10 -6.63 -12.59 23.77
CA HIS A 10 -5.50 -13.41 23.31
C HIS A 10 -4.25 -12.55 23.11
N ASP A 11 -3.08 -13.20 23.17
CA ASP A 11 -1.81 -12.58 22.84
C ASP A 11 -1.75 -12.18 21.36
N ALA A 12 -1.00 -11.12 21.09
CA ALA A 12 -0.80 -10.67 19.73
C ALA A 12 0.05 -11.66 18.93
N VAL A 13 -0.31 -11.87 17.68
CA VAL A 13 0.45 -12.70 16.74
C VAL A 13 1.23 -11.79 15.80
N GLU A 14 2.53 -12.04 15.67
CA GLU A 14 3.43 -11.26 14.85
C GLU A 14 4.01 -12.12 13.72
N PHE A 15 4.05 -11.59 12.50
CA PHE A 15 4.56 -12.30 11.34
C PHE A 15 5.01 -11.34 10.23
N ASP A 16 5.86 -11.83 9.32
CA ASP A 16 6.24 -11.12 8.12
C ASP A 16 5.30 -11.44 6.95
N ALA A 17 4.82 -10.39 6.30
CA ALA A 17 3.99 -10.46 5.10
C ALA A 17 4.71 -9.89 3.87
N VAL A 18 4.47 -10.50 2.72
CA VAL A 18 4.93 -9.99 1.42
C VAL A 18 3.97 -8.92 0.93
N VAL A 19 4.49 -7.73 0.62
CA VAL A 19 3.71 -6.69 -0.07
C VAL A 19 3.64 -7.06 -1.55
N ARG A 20 2.42 -7.29 -2.05
CA ARG A 20 2.18 -7.65 -3.45
C ARG A 20 2.09 -6.40 -4.31
N ILE A 21 3.15 -6.17 -5.09
CA ILE A 21 3.22 -5.21 -6.20
C ILE A 21 3.63 -6.06 -7.39
N ASP A 22 2.68 -6.36 -8.25
CA ASP A 22 2.85 -7.32 -9.34
C ASP A 22 3.31 -6.61 -10.63
N THR A 23 3.11 -5.29 -10.72
CA THR A 23 3.56 -4.48 -11.87
C THR A 23 4.30 -3.22 -11.43
N PRO A 24 5.22 -2.66 -12.25
CA PRO A 24 5.87 -1.39 -11.95
C PRO A 24 4.88 -0.24 -11.71
N GLY A 25 3.75 -0.22 -12.44
CA GLY A 25 2.72 0.81 -12.30
C GLY A 25 1.96 0.76 -10.97
N GLU A 26 1.74 -0.43 -10.40
CA GLU A 26 1.14 -0.58 -9.06
C GLU A 26 2.01 0.05 -7.97
N ALA A 27 3.34 0.00 -8.11
CA ALA A 27 4.24 0.64 -7.18
C ALA A 27 4.02 2.16 -7.13
N ASP A 28 3.77 2.78 -8.29
CA ASP A 28 3.51 4.21 -8.39
C ASP A 28 2.14 4.58 -7.84
N TYR A 29 1.11 3.75 -8.07
CA TYR A 29 -0.19 3.93 -7.43
C TYR A 29 -0.07 3.82 -5.90
N TYR A 30 0.63 2.81 -5.40
CA TYR A 30 0.85 2.60 -3.97
C TYR A 30 1.54 3.81 -3.33
N ARG A 31 2.64 4.29 -3.92
CA ARG A 31 3.37 5.48 -3.43
C ARG A 31 2.55 6.76 -3.47
N ASN A 32 1.62 6.87 -4.42
CA ASN A 32 0.76 8.04 -4.55
C ASN A 32 -0.51 7.99 -3.69
N GLY A 33 -0.74 6.91 -2.95
CA GLY A 33 -1.94 6.74 -2.13
C GLY A 33 -3.17 6.32 -2.93
N GLY A 34 -2.96 5.67 -4.07
CA GLY A 34 -4.00 5.11 -4.93
C GLY A 34 -3.96 5.64 -6.36
N ILE A 35 -4.65 4.92 -7.26
CA ILE A 35 -4.68 5.24 -8.70
C ILE A 35 -5.25 6.64 -8.98
N LEU A 36 -6.31 7.05 -8.28
CA LEU A 36 -6.95 8.36 -8.49
C LEU A 36 -5.97 9.50 -8.21
N GLN A 37 -5.24 9.43 -7.11
CA GLN A 37 -4.28 10.47 -6.72
C GLN A 37 -3.09 10.53 -7.68
N PHE A 38 -2.61 9.38 -8.14
CA PHE A 38 -1.57 9.30 -9.16
C PHE A 38 -1.99 10.02 -10.45
N VAL A 39 -3.19 9.72 -10.97
CA VAL A 39 -3.70 10.33 -12.21
C VAL A 39 -3.91 11.82 -12.06
N LEU A 40 -4.60 12.28 -11.01
CA LEU A 40 -4.88 13.71 -10.81
C LEU A 40 -3.60 14.53 -10.70
N ARG A 41 -2.59 14.04 -9.96
CA ARG A 41 -1.29 14.72 -9.86
C ARG A 41 -0.54 14.75 -11.19
N ASN A 42 -0.64 13.71 -12.00
CA ASN A 42 -0.02 13.68 -13.32
C ASN A 42 -0.70 14.66 -14.28
N MET A 43 -2.03 14.78 -14.24
CA MET A 43 -2.77 15.77 -15.04
C MET A 43 -2.34 17.20 -14.69
N LEU A 44 -2.14 17.51 -13.40
CA LEU A 44 -1.65 18.81 -12.94
C LEU A 44 -0.22 19.14 -13.41
N LYS A 45 0.62 18.13 -13.66
CA LYS A 45 2.00 18.31 -14.14
C LYS A 45 2.10 18.44 -15.66
N SER A 46 1.09 17.97 -16.38
CA SER A 46 1.05 17.95 -17.84
C SER A 46 0.34 19.15 -18.45
N GLY A 47 -0.33 19.97 -17.63
CA GLY A 47 -0.92 21.26 -18.02
C GLY A 47 0.00 22.41 -17.68
#